data_AF-A0A2N1WFY2-F1
#
_entry.id   AF-A0A2N1WFY2-F1
#
_cell.length_a   1.000
_cell.length_b   1.000
_cell.length_c   1.000
_cell.angle_alpha   90.00
_cell.angle_beta   90.00
_cell.angle_gamma   90.00
#
_symmetry.space_group_name_H-M   'P 1'
#
loop_
_entity.id
_entity.type
_entity.pdbx_description
1 polymer ?
#
loop_
_entity_poly.entity_id
_entity_poly.type
_entity_poly.pdbx_seq_one_letter_code
_entity_poly.pdbx_strand_id
1 'polypeptide(L)' 'KTVNEQLWEIEDEIRGCERRRDFGERFVELARSVYRTNDRRAAIKRQINEQLGSTIVEEKSYAAYD' A
#
# COMPACT_ATOMS: atom_id res chain seq x y z
N LYS A 1 -6.41 7.14 10.31
CA LYS A 1 -7.37 6.12 9.82
C LYS A 1 -7.36 5.99 8.29
N THR A 2 -7.25 7.11 7.58
CA THR A 2 -7.38 7.24 6.12
C THR A 2 -6.50 6.30 5.28
N VAL A 3 -5.23 6.09 5.63
CA VAL A 3 -4.32 5.28 4.78
C VAL A 3 -4.66 3.78 4.81
N ASN A 4 -5.16 3.27 5.94
CA ASN A 4 -5.60 1.88 6.01
C ASN A 4 -6.91 1.68 5.25
N GLU A 5 -7.85 2.62 5.38
CA GLU A 5 -9.13 2.60 4.65
C GLU A 5 -8.88 2.61 3.13
N GLN A 6 -7.96 3.46 2.66
CA GLN A 6 -7.56 3.49 1.24
C GLN A 6 -6.94 2.18 0.76
N LEU A 7 -6.16 1.49 1.60
CA LEU A 7 -5.61 0.17 1.27
C LEU A 7 -6.70 -0.89 1.12
N TRP A 8 -7.71 -0.84 1.98
CA TRP A 8 -8.84 -1.77 1.94
C TRP A 8 -9.70 -1.53 0.69
N GLU A 9 -9.97 -0.26 0.34
CA GLU A 9 -10.66 0.11 -0.89
C GLU A 9 -9.90 -0.38 -2.15
N ILE A 10 -8.58 -0.20 -2.20
CA ILE A 10 -7.76 -0.68 -3.32
C ILE A 10 -7.81 -2.21 -3.42
N GLU A 11 -7.73 -2.93 -2.30
CA GLU A 11 -7.83 -4.40 -2.30
C GLU A 11 -9.20 -4.89 -2.80
N ASP A 12 -10.29 -4.25 -2.36
CA ASP A 12 -11.63 -4.62 -2.78
C ASP A 12 -11.88 -4.35 -4.27
N GLU A 13 -11.34 -3.25 -4.79
CA GLU A 13 -11.36 -2.93 -6.22
C GLU A 13 -10.55 -3.94 -7.05
N ILE A 14 -9.35 -4.34 -6.59
CA ILE A 14 -8.52 -5.37 -7.24
C ILE A 14 -9.26 -6.71 -7.27
N ARG A 15 -9.88 -7.11 -6.15
CA ARG A 15 -10.71 -8.32 -6.10
C ARG A 15 -11.92 -8.21 -7.03
N GLY A 16 -12.48 -7.01 -7.20
CA GLY A 16 -13.54 -6.74 -8.17
C GLY A 16 -13.09 -6.99 -9.61
N CYS A 17 -11.93 -6.48 -9.99
CA CYS A 17 -11.29 -6.73 -11.29
C CYS A 17 -11.01 -8.23 -11.50
N GLU A 18 -10.44 -8.91 -10.50
CA GLU A 18 -10.15 -10.35 -10.57
C GLU A 18 -11.42 -11.20 -10.76
N ARG A 19 -12.50 -10.90 -10.01
CA ARG A 19 -13.80 -11.57 -10.15
C ARG A 19 -14.36 -11.45 -11.56
N ARG A 20 -14.12 -10.31 -12.23
CA ARG A 20 -14.53 -10.06 -13.62
C ARG A 20 -13.51 -10.57 -14.64
N ARG A 21 -12.35 -11.07 -14.19
CA ARG A 21 -11.18 -11.38 -15.03
C ARG A 21 -10.74 -10.19 -15.89
N ASP A 22 -10.97 -8.98 -15.38
CA ASP A 22 -10.63 -7.73 -16.04
C ASP A 22 -9.27 -7.25 -15.52
N PHE A 23 -8.24 -7.50 -16.31
CA PHE A 23 -6.86 -7.12 -16.02
C PHE A 23 -6.41 -5.93 -16.89
N GLY A 24 -7.34 -5.08 -17.29
CA GLY A 24 -7.07 -3.89 -18.08
C GLY A 24 -6.37 -2.77 -17.31
N GLU A 25 -6.40 -1.57 -17.86
CA GLU A 25 -5.72 -0.38 -17.31
C GLU A 25 -6.07 -0.11 -15.86
N ARG A 26 -7.36 -0.27 -15.49
CA ARG A 26 -7.81 -0.05 -14.11
C ARG A 26 -7.13 -0.99 -13.12
N PHE A 27 -6.94 -2.27 -13.47
CA PHE A 27 -6.24 -3.23 -12.62
C PHE A 27 -4.77 -2.83 -12.44
N VAL A 28 -4.11 -2.39 -13.53
CA VAL A 28 -2.73 -1.91 -13.50
C VAL A 28 -2.59 -0.65 -12.63
N GLU A 29 -3.52 0.30 -12.74
CA GLU A 29 -3.55 1.51 -11.90
C GLU A 29 -3.74 1.18 -10.42
N LEU A 30 -4.64 0.25 -10.10
CA LEU A 30 -4.89 -0.19 -8.73
C LEU A 30 -3.65 -0.88 -8.16
N ALA A 31 -3.06 -1.81 -8.91
CA ALA A 31 -1.81 -2.48 -8.52
C ALA A 31 -0.68 -1.47 -8.29
N ARG A 32 -0.58 -0.43 -9.13
CA ARG A 32 0.40 0.65 -8.93
C ARG A 32 0.11 1.52 -7.73
N SER A 33 -1.16 1.65 -7.35
CA SER A 33 -1.56 2.43 -6.18
C SER A 33 -1.30 1.66 -4.87
N VAL A 34 -1.28 0.33 -4.88
CA VAL A 34 -0.96 -0.49 -3.70
C VAL A 34 0.41 -0.13 -3.12
N TYR A 35 1.47 -0.12 -3.92
CA TYR A 35 2.82 0.16 -3.40
C TYR A 35 2.94 1.61 -2.89
N ARG A 36 2.38 2.59 -3.62
CA ARG A 36 2.38 4.00 -3.18
C ARG A 36 1.70 4.20 -1.82
N THR A 37 0.55 3.56 -1.63
CA THR A 37 -0.19 3.63 -0.36
C THR A 37 0.54 2.85 0.75
N ASN A 38 1.22 1.74 0.41
CA ASN A 38 2.07 1.00 1.34
C ASN A 38 3.26 1.84 1.82
N ASP A 39 3.97 2.50 0.91
CA ASP A 39 5.12 3.36 1.23
C ASP A 39 4.70 4.51 2.15
N ARG A 40 3.55 5.14 1.87
CA ARG A 40 2.98 6.17 2.75
C ARG A 40 2.66 5.62 4.14
N ARG A 41 2.12 4.40 4.24
CA ARG A 41 1.87 3.73 5.53
C ARG A 41 3.17 3.43 6.26
N ALA A 42 4.20 2.98 5.55
CA ALA A 42 5.52 2.69 6.11
C ALA A 42 6.19 3.97 6.62
N ALA A 43 6.12 5.07 5.88
CA ALA A 43 6.64 6.37 6.30
C ALA A 43 5.96 6.87 7.59
N ILE A 44 4.63 6.75 7.69
CA ILE A 44 3.89 7.11 8.91
C ILE A 44 4.30 6.23 10.09
N LYS A 45 4.40 4.90 9.88
CA LYS A 45 4.88 3.97 10.92
C LYS A 45 6.28 4.33 11.39
N ARG A 46 7.17 4.69 10.46
CA ARG A 46 8.55 5.11 10.76
C ARG A 46 8.58 6.39 11.58
N GLN A 47 7.80 7.41 11.21
CA GLN A 47 7.69 8.65 11.99
C GLN A 47 7.19 8.40 13.42
N ILE A 48 6.20 7.50 13.58
CA ILE A 48 5.69 7.11 14.90
C ILE A 48 6.77 6.37 15.71
N ASN A 49 7.48 5.43 15.09
CA ASN A 49 8.56 4.69 15.74
C ASN A 49 9.72 5.59 16.18
N GLU A 50 10.12 6.55 15.33
CA GLU A 50 11.14 7.55 15.64
C GLU A 50 10.73 8.44 16.83
N GLN A 51 9.45 8.84 16.91
CA GLN A 51 8.93 9.62 18.05
C GLN A 51 8.82 8.81 19.35
N LEU A 52 8.62 7.49 19.27
CA LEU A 52 8.44 6.60 20.42
C LEU A 52 9.71 5.83 20.82
N GLY A 53 10.84 6.03 20.13
CA GLY A 53 12.09 5.33 20.40
C GLY A 53 12.03 3.81 20.17
N SER A 54 11.10 3.35 19.33
CA SER A 54 10.86 1.92 19.10
C SER A 54 11.99 1.29 18.27
N THR A 55 12.65 0.27 18.82
CA THR A 55 13.75 -0.50 18.18
C THR A 55 13.27 -1.45 17.07
N ILE A 56 11.95 -1.61 16.89
CA ILE A 56 11.38 -2.55 15.92
C ILE A 56 10.97 -1.78 14.67
N VAL A 57 11.87 -1.74 13.69
CA VAL A 57 11.60 -1.22 12.35
C VAL A 57 11.29 -2.42 11.43
N GLU A 58 10.02 -2.58 11.07
CA GLU A 58 9.61 -3.56 10.07
C GLU A 58 9.93 -3.00 8.67
N GLU A 59 11.18 -3.14 8.23
CA GLU A 59 11.65 -2.64 6.94
C GLU A 59 11.35 -3.70 5.85
N LYS A 60 10.24 -3.53 5.13
CA LYS A 60 9.99 -4.29 3.91
C LYS A 60 10.77 -3.63 2.77
N SER A 61 11.90 -4.20 2.40
CA SER A 61 12.68 -3.77 1.23
C SER A 61 11.92 -4.16 -0.05
N TYR A 62 11.32 -3.16 -0.72
CA TYR A 62 10.85 -3.29 -2.08
C TYR A 62 11.78 -2.48 -2.98
N ALA A 63 12.17 -3.06 -4.12
CA ALA A 63 12.99 -2.39 -5.11
C ALA A 63 12.31 -1.08 -5.53
N ALA A 64 13.08 0.00 -5.66
CA ALA A 64 12.57 1.26 -6.19
C ALA A 64 12.01 1.01 -7.59
N TYR A 65 10.74 1.34 -7.79
CA TYR A 65 10.09 1.26 -9.10
C TYR A 65 10.23 2.63 -9.76
N ASP A 66 11.05 2.72 -10.82
CA ASP A 66 11.13 3.86 -11.75
C ASP A 66 9.85 4.02 -12.59
#